data_AF-A0A3B8MH30-F1
#
_entry.id   AF-A0A3B8MH30-F1
#
_cell.length_a   1.000
_cell.length_b   1.000
_cell.length_c   1.000
_cell.angle_alpha   90.00
_cell.angle_beta   90.00
_cell.angle_gamma   90.00
#
_symmetry.space_group_name_H-M   'P 1'
#
loop_
_entity.id
_entity.type
_entity.pdbx_description
1 polymer ?
#
loop_
_entity_poly.entity_id
_entity_poly.type
_entity_poly.pdbx_seq_one_letter_code
_entity_poly.pdbx_strand_id
1 'polypeptide(L)'
;MVVDLANLPNMIETVTTAIDRLIESARPYQGLIPSILDRQTGEMLDAMPPAIPGQRDGDRAHLGANLIHDQALLLTMYALAESEGRADYAEAADTYLERFATHCTNTPTGIFPWGEHAYWHLKNDAIGNSYLLRERGDDPPVTHDHLRQAPLWLWEKLNGINPESV
;
A
#
# COMPACT_ATOMS: atom_id res chain seq x y z
N MET A 1 -19.65 28.48 15.34
CA MET A 1 -20.26 27.19 14.94
C MET A 1 -19.77 26.17 15.94
N VAL A 2 -20.63 25.73 16.86
CA VAL A 2 -20.26 24.73 17.88
C VAL A 2 -20.43 23.37 17.23
N VAL A 3 -19.33 22.63 17.07
CA VAL A 3 -19.39 21.25 16.58
C VAL A 3 -19.95 20.40 17.72
N ASP A 4 -21.09 19.78 17.49
CA ASP A 4 -21.70 18.84 18.43
C ASP A 4 -20.88 17.55 18.45
N LEU A 5 -20.01 17.43 19.46
CA LEU A 5 -19.10 16.30 19.64
C LEU A 5 -19.84 14.98 19.88
N ALA A 6 -21.13 15.01 20.25
CA ALA A 6 -21.93 13.80 20.47
C ALA A 6 -22.42 13.14 19.17
N ASN A 7 -22.36 13.86 18.04
CA ASN A 7 -22.79 13.40 16.72
C ASN A 7 -21.63 13.17 15.74
N LEU A 8 -20.38 13.32 16.19
CA LEU A 8 -19.23 12.90 15.40
C LEU A 8 -19.14 11.38 15.45
N PRO A 9 -18.98 10.69 14.30
CA PRO A 9 -18.63 9.29 14.30
C PRO A 9 -17.42 9.10 15.22
N ASN A 10 -17.41 8.04 16.03
CA ASN A 10 -16.25 7.73 16.84
C ASN A 10 -15.03 7.63 15.90
N MET A 11 -13.92 8.26 16.26
CA MET A 11 -12.69 8.23 15.45
C MET A 11 -12.29 6.79 15.13
N ILE A 12 -12.42 5.88 16.09
CA ILE A 12 -12.15 4.45 15.89
C ILE A 12 -13.11 3.86 14.84
N GLU A 13 -14.41 4.11 14.95
CA GLU A 13 -15.41 3.65 13.98
C GLU A 13 -15.14 4.17 12.56
N THR A 14 -14.71 5.43 12.45
CA THR A 14 -14.35 6.02 11.15
C THR A 14 -13.13 5.32 10.55
N VAL A 15 -12.10 5.10 11.37
CA VAL A 15 -10.86 4.45 10.95
C VAL A 15 -11.12 2.99 10.58
N THR A 16 -11.86 2.24 11.39
CA THR A 16 -12.19 0.83 11.11
C THR A 16 -13.04 0.71 9.84
N THR A 17 -14.04 1.57 9.66
CA THR A 17 -14.84 1.58 8.42
C THR A 17 -13.97 1.82 7.18
N ALA A 18 -12.97 2.69 7.27
CA ALA A 18 -12.04 2.92 6.17
C ALA A 18 -11.15 1.70 5.91
N ILE A 19 -10.60 1.08 6.95
CA ILE A 19 -9.77 -0.12 6.85
C ILE A 19 -10.57 -1.29 6.28
N ASP A 20 -11.82 -1.50 6.71
CA ASP A 20 -12.71 -2.54 6.18
C ASP A 20 -12.81 -2.41 4.65
N ARG A 21 -13.02 -1.19 4.14
CA ARG A 21 -13.08 -0.93 2.69
C ARG A 21 -11.75 -1.20 1.99
N LEU A 22 -10.62 -0.87 2.62
CA LEU A 22 -9.30 -1.15 2.07
C LEU A 22 -9.05 -2.67 1.97
N ILE A 23 -9.42 -3.43 2.99
CA ILE A 23 -9.35 -4.90 2.98
C ILE A 23 -10.21 -5.47 1.85
N GLU A 24 -11.46 -5.00 1.71
CA GLU A 24 -12.33 -5.42 0.60
C GLU A 24 -11.72 -5.10 -0.77
N SER A 25 -11.14 -3.91 -0.93
CA SER A 25 -10.49 -3.48 -2.18
C SER A 25 -9.25 -4.33 -2.55
N ALA A 26 -8.62 -4.94 -1.55
CA ALA A 26 -7.43 -5.76 -1.71
C ALA A 26 -7.73 -7.22 -2.12
N ARG A 27 -8.98 -7.69 -1.93
CA ARG A 27 -9.36 -9.08 -2.23
C ARG A 27 -9.07 -9.51 -3.68
N PRO A 28 -9.38 -8.72 -4.72
CA PRO A 28 -9.06 -9.08 -6.11
C PRO A 28 -7.55 -9.21 -6.37
N TYR A 29 -6.73 -8.62 -5.51
CA TYR A 29 -5.28 -8.53 -5.65
C TYR A 29 -4.54 -9.34 -4.58
N GLN A 30 -5.19 -10.38 -4.07
CA GLN A 30 -4.60 -11.34 -3.13
C GLN A 30 -4.02 -10.67 -1.87
N GLY A 31 -4.69 -9.63 -1.38
CA GLY A 31 -4.32 -8.91 -0.16
C GLY A 31 -3.47 -7.66 -0.38
N LEU A 32 -2.96 -7.42 -1.60
CA LEU A 32 -2.29 -6.15 -1.91
C LEU A 32 -3.31 -5.02 -2.05
N ILE A 33 -3.05 -3.90 -1.37
CA ILE A 33 -3.96 -2.74 -1.33
C ILE A 33 -3.63 -1.81 -2.51
N PRO A 34 -4.62 -1.46 -3.37
CA PRO A 34 -4.39 -0.51 -4.44
C PRO A 34 -4.08 0.89 -3.92
N SER A 35 -3.07 1.54 -4.49
CA SER A 35 -2.58 2.85 -4.05
C SER A 35 -3.52 4.00 -4.40
N ILE A 36 -4.44 3.80 -5.36
CA ILE A 36 -5.39 4.82 -5.82
C ILE A 36 -6.77 4.19 -5.97
N LEU A 37 -7.72 4.68 -5.17
CA LEU A 37 -9.08 4.15 -5.07
C LEU A 37 -10.13 5.24 -5.33
N ASP A 38 -11.27 4.84 -5.87
CA ASP A 38 -12.48 5.63 -5.84
C ASP A 38 -13.02 5.66 -4.40
N ARG A 39 -13.22 6.86 -3.85
CA ARG A 39 -13.62 7.04 -2.45
C ARG A 39 -15.06 6.60 -2.16
N GLN A 40 -15.90 6.54 -3.18
CA GLN A 40 -17.30 6.14 -3.06
C GLN A 40 -17.45 4.63 -3.17
N THR A 41 -16.79 4.00 -4.14
CA THR A 41 -16.93 2.56 -4.39
C THR A 41 -15.88 1.71 -3.68
N GLY A 42 -14.70 2.27 -3.36
CA GLY A 42 -13.56 1.51 -2.86
C GLY A 42 -12.84 0.71 -3.95
N GLU A 43 -13.16 0.92 -5.22
CA GLU A 43 -12.52 0.23 -6.35
C GLU A 43 -11.23 0.95 -6.76
N MET A 44 -10.26 0.20 -7.28
CA MET A 44 -9.05 0.79 -7.90
C MET A 44 -9.43 1.65 -9.09
N LEU A 45 -8.89 2.87 -9.17
CA LEU A 45 -9.10 3.73 -10.32
C LEU A 45 -8.24 3.26 -11.49
N ASP A 46 -8.91 2.93 -12.60
CA ASP A 46 -8.27 2.56 -13.86
C ASP A 46 -7.71 3.75 -14.65
N ALA A 47 -8.33 4.91 -14.44
CA ALA A 47 -7.88 6.17 -14.99
C ALA A 47 -7.18 6.98 -13.89
N MET A 48 -5.97 7.44 -14.19
CA MET A 48 -5.17 8.23 -13.27
C MET A 48 -5.91 9.55 -12.96
N PRO A 49 -6.26 9.83 -11.68
CA PRO A 49 -6.85 11.10 -11.32
C PRO A 49 -5.82 12.24 -11.45
N PRO A 50 -6.27 13.51 -11.58
CA PRO A 50 -5.38 14.66 -11.52
C PRO A 50 -4.55 14.64 -10.23
N ALA A 51 -3.27 14.98 -10.33
CA ALA A 51 -2.43 15.11 -9.15
C ALA A 51 -2.97 16.20 -8.21
N ILE A 52 -2.87 15.97 -6.90
CA ILE A 52 -3.11 17.02 -5.91
C ILE A 52 -1.99 18.07 -6.00
N PRO A 53 -2.27 19.35 -5.71
CA PRO A 53 -1.24 20.40 -5.75
C PRO A 53 0.00 20.03 -4.92
N GLY A 54 1.17 20.00 -5.57
CA GLY A 54 2.46 19.67 -4.95
C GLY A 54 2.89 18.21 -5.09
N GLN A 55 2.02 17.29 -5.54
CA GLN A 55 2.38 15.91 -5.85
C GLN A 55 2.75 15.79 -7.34
N ARG A 56 3.87 15.12 -7.66
CA ARG A 56 4.25 14.85 -9.05
C ARG A 56 3.63 13.53 -9.50
N ASP A 57 3.33 13.43 -10.80
CA ASP A 57 2.75 12.21 -11.37
C ASP A 57 3.65 10.99 -11.16
N GLY A 58 4.97 11.19 -11.22
CA GLY A 58 6.00 10.16 -11.02
C GLY A 58 6.27 9.77 -9.57
N ASP A 59 5.52 10.31 -8.62
CA ASP A 59 5.60 9.95 -7.19
C ASP A 59 4.38 9.10 -6.77
N ARG A 60 3.66 8.54 -7.74
CA ARG A 60 2.40 7.79 -7.55
C ARG A 60 2.51 6.38 -8.09
N ALA A 61 1.91 5.42 -7.39
CA ALA A 61 1.85 4.02 -7.80
C ALA A 61 0.50 3.66 -8.43
N HIS A 62 0.14 4.32 -9.54
CA HIS A 62 -1.14 4.04 -10.23
C HIS A 62 -1.22 2.61 -10.75
N LEU A 63 -2.38 1.98 -10.55
CA LEU A 63 -2.61 0.56 -10.75
C LEU A 63 -1.70 -0.35 -9.91
N GLY A 64 -1.10 0.17 -8.84
CA GLY A 64 -0.08 -0.51 -8.05
C GLY A 64 -0.37 -0.60 -6.56
N ALA A 65 0.41 -1.44 -5.88
CA ALA A 65 0.55 -1.48 -4.42
C ALA A 65 2.02 -1.20 -4.05
N ASN A 66 2.25 -0.50 -2.95
CA ASN A 66 3.59 -0.04 -2.60
C ASN A 66 3.85 -0.16 -1.09
N LEU A 67 4.52 -1.25 -0.70
CA LEU A 67 4.70 -1.63 0.70
C LEU A 67 5.32 -0.53 1.57
N ILE A 68 6.28 0.26 1.04
CA ILE A 68 6.90 1.33 1.85
C ILE A 68 5.92 2.46 2.16
N HIS A 69 4.90 2.67 1.32
CA HIS A 69 3.83 3.63 1.56
C HIS A 69 2.74 3.05 2.46
N ASP A 70 2.53 1.73 2.41
CA ASP A 70 1.46 1.05 3.14
C ASP A 70 1.84 0.68 4.59
N GLN A 71 3.13 0.73 4.95
CA GLN A 71 3.63 0.31 6.26
C GLN A 71 2.88 0.92 7.47
N ALA A 72 2.47 2.20 7.39
CA ALA A 72 1.77 2.87 8.48
C ALA A 72 0.35 2.33 8.67
N LEU A 73 -0.31 1.99 7.56
CA LEU A 73 -1.62 1.34 7.58
C LEU A 73 -1.50 -0.06 8.19
N LEU A 74 -0.54 -0.87 7.73
CA LEU A 74 -0.33 -2.22 8.24
C LEU A 74 -0.02 -2.23 9.75
N LEU A 75 0.82 -1.30 10.22
CA LEU A 75 1.08 -1.16 11.65
C LEU A 75 -0.17 -0.76 12.44
N THR A 76 -1.01 0.10 11.87
CA THR A 76 -2.30 0.49 12.48
C THR A 76 -3.25 -0.71 12.56
N MET A 77 -3.29 -1.55 11.53
CA MET A 77 -4.09 -2.78 11.51
C MET A 77 -3.68 -3.75 12.63
N TYR A 78 -2.38 -3.97 12.83
CA TYR A 78 -1.91 -4.77 13.97
C TYR A 78 -2.27 -4.14 15.33
N ALA A 79 -2.13 -2.82 15.47
CA ALA A 79 -2.48 -2.13 16.72
C ALA A 79 -3.98 -2.24 17.04
N LEU A 80 -4.85 -2.09 16.05
CA LEU A 80 -6.30 -2.23 16.22
C LEU A 80 -6.73 -3.69 16.48
N ALA A 81 -5.98 -4.66 15.94
CA ALA A 81 -6.20 -6.07 16.27
C ALA A 81 -5.99 -6.34 17.77
N GLU A 82 -4.95 -5.73 18.35
CA GLU A 82 -4.65 -5.84 19.78
C GLU A 82 -5.61 -5.02 20.64
N SER A 83 -5.88 -3.76 20.29
CA SER A 83 -6.64 -2.84 21.15
C SER A 83 -8.15 -3.02 21.06
N GLU A 84 -8.67 -3.30 19.86
CA GLU A 84 -10.11 -3.39 19.58
C GLU A 84 -10.59 -4.83 19.30
N GLY A 85 -9.70 -5.83 19.40
CA GLY A 85 -10.03 -7.24 19.14
C GLY A 85 -10.32 -7.55 17.66
N ARG A 86 -9.84 -6.72 16.73
CA ARG A 86 -9.98 -6.90 15.27
C ARG A 86 -8.94 -7.88 14.71
N ALA A 87 -9.01 -9.15 15.11
CA ALA A 87 -8.06 -10.17 14.66
C ALA A 87 -8.00 -10.28 13.12
N ASP A 88 -9.12 -10.01 12.44
CA ASP A 88 -9.23 -9.95 10.99
C ASP A 88 -8.31 -8.89 10.34
N TYR A 89 -7.95 -7.84 11.07
CA TYR A 89 -7.00 -6.83 10.59
C TYR A 89 -5.57 -7.33 10.61
N ALA A 90 -5.17 -8.07 11.65
CA ALA A 90 -3.85 -8.70 11.68
C ALA A 90 -3.74 -9.74 10.55
N GLU A 91 -4.77 -10.54 10.32
CA GLU A 91 -4.82 -11.52 9.23
C GLU A 91 -4.69 -10.87 7.85
N ALA A 92 -5.40 -9.76 7.62
CA ALA A 92 -5.31 -9.01 6.36
C ALA A 92 -3.92 -8.37 6.15
N ALA A 93 -3.32 -7.83 7.22
CA ALA A 93 -1.96 -7.29 7.16
C ALA A 93 -0.92 -8.38 6.91
N ASP A 94 -1.04 -9.53 7.57
CA ASP A 94 -0.18 -10.70 7.33
C ASP A 94 -0.34 -11.20 5.89
N THR A 95 -1.56 -11.25 5.35
CA THR A 95 -1.82 -11.62 3.94
C THR A 95 -1.11 -10.67 2.97
N TYR A 96 -1.18 -9.35 3.21
CA TYR A 96 -0.44 -8.37 2.41
C TYR A 96 1.06 -8.66 2.43
N LEU A 97 1.64 -8.80 3.63
CA LEU A 97 3.09 -8.97 3.80
C LEU A 97 3.56 -10.30 3.21
N GLU A 98 2.79 -11.36 3.38
CA GLU A 98 3.07 -12.67 2.78
C GLU A 98 3.08 -12.57 1.26
N ARG A 99 2.04 -11.96 0.67
CA ARG A 99 1.97 -11.78 -0.78
C ARG A 99 3.14 -10.95 -1.29
N PHE A 100 3.50 -9.87 -0.59
CA PHE A 100 4.63 -9.04 -1.01
C PHE A 100 5.94 -9.83 -0.93
N ALA A 101 6.24 -10.43 0.23
CA ALA A 101 7.51 -11.11 0.52
C ALA A 101 7.75 -12.39 -0.30
N THR A 102 6.68 -13.08 -0.73
CA THR A 102 6.80 -14.35 -1.45
C THR A 102 6.65 -14.21 -2.97
N HIS A 103 6.00 -13.15 -3.44
CA HIS A 103 5.72 -12.95 -4.86
C HIS A 103 6.39 -11.70 -5.44
N CYS A 104 6.23 -10.56 -4.77
CA CYS A 104 6.66 -9.28 -5.33
C CYS A 104 8.19 -9.09 -5.25
N THR A 105 8.86 -9.72 -4.29
CA THR A 105 10.30 -9.60 -4.05
C THR A 105 11.16 -10.44 -4.99
N ASN A 106 10.57 -11.35 -5.77
CA ASN A 106 11.30 -12.16 -6.74
C ASN A 106 11.65 -11.34 -8.00
N THR A 107 12.54 -10.35 -7.82
CA THR A 107 13.03 -9.46 -8.88
C THR A 107 14.40 -9.92 -9.38
N PRO A 108 14.80 -9.59 -10.63
CA PRO A 108 16.13 -9.93 -11.14
C PRO A 108 17.30 -9.41 -10.30
N THR A 109 17.06 -8.38 -9.49
CA THR A 109 18.07 -7.73 -8.64
C THR A 109 18.04 -8.15 -7.18
N GLY A 110 16.97 -8.83 -6.73
CA GLY A 110 16.68 -9.05 -5.31
C GLY A 110 16.23 -7.79 -4.54
N ILE A 111 16.28 -6.61 -5.17
CA ILE A 111 15.79 -5.35 -4.59
C ILE A 111 14.26 -5.31 -4.66
N PHE A 112 13.63 -4.82 -3.60
CA PHE A 112 12.17 -4.72 -3.52
C PHE A 112 11.61 -3.71 -4.52
N PRO A 113 10.49 -4.06 -5.21
CA PRO A 113 9.79 -3.12 -6.07
C PRO A 113 8.90 -2.21 -5.21
N TRP A 114 9.54 -1.33 -4.44
CA TRP A 114 8.90 -0.32 -3.60
C TRP A 114 9.66 1.01 -3.70
N GLY A 115 9.14 2.06 -3.08
CA GLY A 115 9.78 3.39 -3.09
C GLY A 115 8.97 4.44 -3.83
N GLU A 116 9.57 5.62 -4.04
CA GLU A 116 8.94 6.73 -4.74
C GLU A 116 8.67 6.38 -6.22
N HIS A 117 9.56 5.58 -6.83
CA HIS A 117 9.57 5.33 -8.27
C HIS A 117 9.40 3.86 -8.69
N ALA A 118 9.28 2.94 -7.73
CA ALA A 118 8.99 1.53 -7.97
C ALA A 118 7.85 1.04 -7.06
N TYR A 119 7.06 0.12 -7.56
CA TYR A 119 5.91 -0.48 -6.87
C TYR A 119 5.57 -1.84 -7.51
N TRP A 120 4.64 -2.61 -6.95
CA TRP A 120 4.09 -3.78 -7.64
C TRP A 120 2.85 -3.39 -8.47
N HIS A 121 2.89 -3.56 -9.79
CA HIS A 121 1.78 -3.20 -10.67
C HIS A 121 0.73 -4.31 -10.70
N LEU A 122 -0.42 -4.08 -10.05
CA LEU A 122 -1.43 -5.09 -9.74
C LEU A 122 -2.09 -5.72 -10.99
N LYS A 123 -2.26 -4.95 -12.07
CA LYS A 123 -2.85 -5.48 -13.31
C LYS A 123 -1.86 -6.27 -14.18
N ASN A 124 -0.58 -5.93 -14.11
CA ASN A 124 0.45 -6.52 -14.96
C ASN A 124 1.20 -7.63 -14.21
N ASP A 125 0.99 -7.73 -12.90
CA ASP A 125 1.68 -8.61 -11.98
C ASP A 125 3.20 -8.58 -12.18
N ALA A 126 3.74 -7.35 -12.14
CA ALA A 126 5.14 -7.06 -12.44
C ALA A 126 5.62 -5.80 -11.71
N ILE A 127 6.93 -5.53 -11.80
CA ILE A 127 7.53 -4.29 -11.31
C ILE A 127 6.94 -3.09 -12.07
N GLY A 128 6.32 -2.18 -11.33
CA GLY A 128 5.78 -0.92 -11.82
C GLY A 128 6.84 0.19 -11.81
N ASN A 129 6.69 1.15 -12.72
CA ASN A 129 7.61 2.27 -12.90
C ASN A 129 6.85 3.59 -12.86
N SER A 130 7.05 4.40 -11.83
CA SER A 130 6.33 5.66 -11.69
C SER A 130 6.79 6.70 -12.73
N TYR A 131 8.00 6.60 -13.27
CA TYR A 131 8.48 7.56 -14.27
C TYR A 131 7.69 7.53 -15.58
N LEU A 132 7.13 6.38 -15.95
CA LEU A 132 6.23 6.24 -17.12
C LEU A 132 4.96 7.09 -16.98
N LEU A 133 4.61 7.49 -15.75
CA LEU A 133 3.48 8.38 -15.47
C LEU A 133 3.84 9.85 -15.70
N ARG A 134 5.13 10.20 -15.63
CA ARG A 134 5.66 11.55 -15.84
C ARG A 134 6.10 11.79 -17.28
N GLU A 135 6.80 10.82 -17.86
CA GLU A 135 7.52 10.96 -19.13
C GLU A 135 6.84 10.13 -20.21
N ARG A 136 6.02 10.78 -21.05
CA ARG A 136 5.46 10.12 -22.23
C ARG A 136 6.54 10.03 -23.31
N GLY A 137 7.15 8.87 -23.51
CA GLY A 137 7.90 8.58 -24.74
C GLY A 137 9.26 7.90 -24.59
N ASP A 138 9.80 7.81 -23.38
CA ASP A 138 11.04 7.07 -23.09
C ASP A 138 10.73 5.91 -22.13
N ASP A 139 11.53 4.84 -22.15
CA ASP A 139 11.45 3.70 -21.21
C ASP A 139 12.50 3.89 -20.09
N PRO A 140 12.22 4.75 -19.09
CA PRO A 140 13.19 5.09 -18.06
C PRO A 140 13.51 3.87 -17.19
N PRO A 141 14.73 3.76 -16.64
CA PRO A 141 15.06 2.69 -15.71
C PRO A 141 14.18 2.78 -14.46
N VAL A 142 13.67 1.63 -14.01
CA VAL A 142 12.98 1.53 -12.72
C VAL A 142 13.98 1.78 -11.61
N THR A 143 13.66 2.68 -10.68
CA THR A 143 14.53 3.03 -9.56
C THR A 143 13.86 2.69 -8.24
N HIS A 144 14.54 1.89 -7.44
CA HIS A 144 14.26 1.77 -6.01
C HIS A 144 14.85 2.98 -5.31
N ASP A 145 14.00 3.83 -4.76
CA ASP A 145 14.40 4.96 -3.93
C ASP A 145 13.34 5.20 -2.87
N HIS A 146 13.74 5.27 -1.61
CA HIS A 146 12.85 5.68 -0.54
C HIS A 146 13.59 6.55 0.46
N LEU A 147 12.95 7.64 0.86
CA LEU A 147 13.48 8.54 1.86
C LEU A 147 13.17 7.95 3.25
N ARG A 148 14.23 7.73 4.04
CA ARG A 148 14.25 7.14 5.41
C ARG A 148 14.26 5.61 5.41
N GLN A 149 14.80 5.04 6.47
CA GLN A 149 14.84 3.59 6.66
C GLN A 149 13.44 3.03 6.89
N ALA A 150 13.17 1.85 6.32
CA ALA A 150 12.03 1.04 6.71
C ALA A 150 12.17 0.65 8.20
N PRO A 151 11.08 0.65 8.98
CA PRO A 151 11.11 0.41 10.41
C PRO A 151 11.46 -1.05 10.73
N LEU A 152 12.09 -1.28 11.88
CA LEU A 152 12.55 -2.60 12.29
C LEU A 152 11.44 -3.67 12.30
N TRP A 153 10.24 -3.32 12.78
CA TRP A 153 9.11 -4.26 12.84
C TRP A 153 8.77 -4.86 11.48
N LEU A 154 8.93 -4.08 10.40
CA LEU A 154 8.64 -4.52 9.05
C LEU A 154 9.66 -5.55 8.60
N TRP A 155 10.95 -5.29 8.85
CA TRP A 155 12.02 -6.25 8.58
C TRP A 155 11.86 -7.55 9.37
N GLU A 156 11.49 -7.48 10.65
CA GLU A 156 11.25 -8.66 11.48
C GLU A 156 10.10 -9.52 10.94
N LYS A 157 8.99 -8.88 10.53
CA LYS A 157 7.85 -9.58 9.89
C LYS A 157 8.27 -10.23 8.57
N LEU A 158 8.92 -9.48 7.68
CA LEU A 158 9.34 -10.00 6.37
C LEU A 158 10.35 -11.14 6.51
N ASN A 159 11.33 -11.02 7.40
CA ASN A 159 12.29 -12.08 7.69
C ASN A 159 11.60 -13.31 8.30
N GLY A 160 10.58 -13.13 9.13
CA GLY A 160 9.78 -14.25 9.65
C GLY A 160 8.98 -15.00 8.59
N ILE A 161 8.58 -14.33 7.51
CA ILE A 161 7.80 -14.88 6.41
C ILE A 161 8.71 -15.52 5.35
N ASN A 162 9.67 -14.76 4.85
CA ASN A 162 10.61 -15.17 3.82
C ASN A 162 12.00 -14.57 4.08
N PRO A 163 12.87 -15.27 4.85
CA PRO A 163 14.22 -14.82 5.12
C PRO A 163 15.08 -14.59 3.87
N GLU A 164 14.81 -15.31 2.77
CA GLU A 164 15.58 -15.16 1.53
C GLU A 164 15.27 -13.84 0.81
N SER A 165 14.18 -13.17 1.19
CA SER A 165 13.84 -11.84 0.66
C SER A 165 14.47 -10.68 1.43
N VAL A 166 15.13 -10.90 2.58
CA VAL A 166 15.64 -9.82 3.44
C VAL A 166 17.16 -9.79 3.49
#